data_AF-A0A8S3EQ10-F1
#
_entry.id   AF-A0A8S3EQ10-F1
#
_cell.length_a   1.000
_cell.length_b   1.000
_cell.length_c   1.000
_cell.angle_alpha   90.00
_cell.angle_beta   90.00
_cell.angle_gamma   90.00
#
_symmetry.space_group_name_H-M   'P 1'
#
loop_
_entity.id
_entity.type
_entity.pdbx_description
1 polymer ?
#
loop_
_entity_poly.entity_id
_entity_poly.type
_entity_poly.pdbx_seq_one_letter_code
_entity_poly.pdbx_strand_id
1 'polypeptide(L)'
;MYLSDSYQAFDKWDESLSTEILQKTNISELLIDVEDKLIRKKYVSSLDIEILAAKLTNVETTEDLKLAETILEKFRRTSEALEFQPSLAYSLVRNYLDLGQKERLLPILQDKVKYGIFLDRFSANLLLNSFLLEKKYKEATQVCTHLMLQDEGDDRLTRALGLNACYNFYLTATDEDFKNVQEEEDDEDIVKVKVNFVRNHTNDDHFDLIDKRKLLGKTTAYLGREGNNSSIISLQILGNILYKKFGRICDTLQTILDNNELQLDETIAKTLEKELDEYVYDPLEAKERLPQSPYRRLELIPEAARD
;
A
#
# COMPACT_ATOMS: atom_id res chain seq x y z
N MET A 1 18.36 4.02 -4.25
CA MET A 1 18.91 3.50 -2.96
C MET A 1 18.48 2.05 -2.85
N TYR A 2 19.39 1.16 -2.49
CA TYR A 2 19.13 -0.28 -2.37
C TYR A 2 19.66 -0.78 -1.02
N LEU A 3 19.10 -1.88 -0.54
CA LEU A 3 19.54 -2.50 0.71
C LEU A 3 20.85 -3.26 0.49
N SER A 4 21.70 -3.27 1.52
CA SER A 4 22.90 -4.11 1.55
C SER A 4 22.53 -5.59 1.69
N ASP A 5 23.36 -6.49 1.18
CA ASP A 5 23.17 -7.94 1.32
C ASP A 5 23.04 -8.38 2.78
N SER A 6 23.75 -7.72 3.71
CA SER A 6 23.65 -8.01 5.14
C SER A 6 22.26 -7.78 5.73
N TYR A 7 21.43 -6.92 5.13
CA TYR A 7 20.05 -6.69 5.57
C TYR A 7 19.16 -7.91 5.31
N GLN A 8 19.53 -8.73 4.32
CA GLN A 8 18.83 -9.98 4.01
C GLN A 8 19.01 -11.03 5.09
N ALA A 9 20.05 -10.95 5.93
CA ALA A 9 20.26 -11.86 7.06
C ALA A 9 20.01 -13.35 6.73
N PHE A 10 20.47 -13.81 5.55
CA PHE A 10 20.22 -15.17 5.05
C PHE A 10 20.65 -16.23 6.08
N ASP A 11 21.82 -16.07 6.70
CA ASP A 11 22.32 -16.99 7.74
C ASP A 11 21.32 -17.22 8.87
N LYS A 12 20.66 -16.15 9.36
CA LYS A 12 19.67 -16.24 10.45
C LYS A 12 18.35 -16.84 9.98
N TRP A 13 17.97 -16.58 8.72
CA TRP A 13 16.79 -17.17 8.12
C TRP A 13 16.97 -18.68 7.96
N ASP A 14 18.09 -19.11 7.40
CA ASP A 14 18.41 -20.52 7.20
C ASP A 14 18.54 -21.27 8.54
N GLU A 15 19.12 -20.62 9.56
CA GLU A 15 19.15 -21.14 10.93
C GLU A 15 17.73 -21.39 11.46
N SER A 16 16.78 -20.48 11.21
CA SER A 16 15.40 -20.64 11.67
C SER A 16 14.68 -21.82 11.00
N LEU A 17 15.02 -22.12 9.74
CA LEU A 17 14.48 -23.26 8.99
C LEU A 17 15.10 -24.60 9.41
N SER A 18 16.22 -24.58 10.13
CA SER A 18 16.96 -25.77 10.55
C SER A 18 16.39 -26.49 11.78
N THR A 19 15.27 -26.01 12.33
CA THR A 19 14.65 -26.63 13.51
C THR A 19 14.16 -28.06 13.22
N GLU A 20 14.26 -28.93 14.23
CA GLU A 20 13.94 -30.36 14.09
C GLU A 20 12.49 -30.60 13.64
N ILE A 21 11.55 -29.78 14.11
CA ILE A 21 10.13 -29.84 13.73
C ILE A 21 10.01 -29.60 12.23
N LEU A 22 10.58 -28.50 11.74
CA LEU A 22 10.53 -28.16 10.32
C LEU A 22 11.19 -29.28 9.50
N GLN A 23 12.40 -29.73 9.83
CA GLN A 23 13.09 -30.74 9.02
C GLN A 23 12.29 -32.05 8.83
N LYS A 24 11.50 -32.46 9.83
CA LYS A 24 10.69 -33.69 9.78
C LYS A 24 9.36 -33.54 9.05
N THR A 25 8.86 -32.31 8.89
CA THR A 25 7.55 -32.06 8.28
C THR A 25 7.62 -32.16 6.76
N ASN A 26 6.81 -33.06 6.19
CA ASN A 26 6.54 -33.13 4.76
C ASN A 26 5.46 -32.09 4.39
N ILE A 27 5.76 -31.20 3.44
CA ILE A 27 4.86 -30.10 3.05
C ILE A 27 3.59 -30.59 2.36
N SER A 28 3.67 -31.60 1.49
CA SER A 28 2.51 -32.14 0.78
C SER A 28 1.53 -32.82 1.74
N GLU A 29 2.04 -33.58 2.71
CA GLU A 29 1.21 -34.18 3.76
C GLU A 29 0.57 -33.11 4.66
N LEU A 30 1.32 -32.06 5.01
CA LEU A 30 0.81 -30.96 5.83
C LEU A 30 -0.29 -30.17 5.12
N LEU A 31 -0.13 -29.87 3.83
CA LEU A 31 -1.14 -29.17 3.03
C LEU A 31 -2.47 -29.92 3.04
N ILE A 32 -2.43 -31.23 2.81
CA ILE A 32 -3.62 -32.08 2.80
C ILE A 32 -4.26 -32.14 4.20
N ASP A 33 -3.47 -32.34 5.26
CA ASP A 33 -3.99 -32.40 6.64
C ASP A 33 -4.63 -31.07 7.08
N VAL A 34 -3.98 -29.94 6.79
CA VAL A 34 -4.50 -28.60 7.11
C VAL A 34 -5.78 -28.32 6.33
N GLU A 35 -5.83 -28.64 5.04
CA GLU A 35 -7.04 -28.49 4.25
C GLU A 35 -8.19 -29.35 4.80
N ASP A 36 -7.93 -30.62 5.10
CA ASP A 36 -8.94 -31.53 5.66
C ASP A 36 -9.45 -31.03 7.02
N LYS A 37 -8.57 -30.50 7.88
CA LYS A 37 -8.94 -29.87 9.16
C LYS A 37 -9.83 -28.65 8.95
N LEU A 38 -9.50 -27.77 8.01
CA LEU A 38 -10.29 -26.58 7.70
C LEU A 38 -11.67 -26.94 7.14
N ILE A 39 -11.76 -27.94 6.26
CA ILE A 39 -13.03 -28.38 5.66
C ILE A 39 -13.91 -29.08 6.69
N ARG A 40 -13.36 -30.04 7.45
CA ARG A 40 -14.16 -30.91 8.33
C ARG A 40 -14.40 -30.33 9.71
N LYS A 41 -13.38 -29.72 10.31
CA LYS A 41 -13.41 -29.27 11.71
C LYS A 41 -13.60 -27.76 11.83
N LYS A 42 -13.39 -27.00 10.75
CA LYS A 42 -13.36 -25.52 10.74
C LYS A 42 -12.41 -24.94 11.80
N TYR A 43 -11.37 -25.70 12.14
CA TYR A 43 -10.39 -25.35 13.15
C TYR A 43 -9.03 -25.83 12.67
N VAL A 44 -8.04 -24.95 12.74
CA VAL A 44 -6.62 -25.26 12.55
C VAL A 44 -5.82 -24.36 13.48
N SER A 45 -4.79 -24.92 14.11
CA SER A 45 -3.91 -24.14 14.98
C SER A 45 -3.16 -23.08 14.16
N SER A 46 -2.99 -21.86 14.68
CA SER A 46 -2.13 -20.85 14.01
C SER A 46 -0.70 -21.38 13.82
N LEU A 47 -0.23 -22.26 14.71
CA LEU A 47 1.08 -22.89 14.60
C LEU A 47 1.20 -23.78 13.35
N ASP A 48 0.13 -24.51 13.00
CA ASP A 48 0.13 -25.37 11.80
C ASP A 48 0.27 -24.49 10.54
N ILE A 49 -0.37 -23.32 10.53
CA ILE A 49 -0.29 -22.34 9.43
C ILE A 49 1.09 -21.68 9.37
N GLU A 50 1.71 -21.36 10.51
CA GLU A 50 3.08 -20.85 10.54
C GLU A 50 4.10 -21.86 10.03
N ILE A 51 3.98 -23.14 10.44
CA ILE A 51 4.83 -24.22 9.95
C ILE A 51 4.66 -24.39 8.44
N LEU A 52 3.41 -24.36 7.95
CA LEU A 52 3.11 -24.41 6.52
C LEU A 52 3.78 -23.26 5.78
N ALA A 53 3.60 -22.02 6.27
CA ALA A 53 4.17 -20.84 5.65
C ALA A 53 5.70 -20.88 5.62
N ALA A 54 6.36 -21.32 6.69
CA ALA A 54 7.81 -21.49 6.76
C ALA A 54 8.32 -22.57 5.79
N LYS A 55 7.49 -23.56 5.43
CA LYS A 55 7.85 -24.69 4.56
C LYS A 55 7.57 -24.51 3.08
N LEU A 56 7.02 -23.36 2.68
CA LEU A 56 6.68 -23.11 1.28
C LEU A 56 7.88 -23.17 0.33
N THR A 57 9.12 -22.97 0.79
CA THR A 57 10.34 -23.17 -0.02
C THR A 57 10.46 -24.56 -0.63
N ASN A 58 9.86 -25.58 0.01
CA ASN A 58 9.96 -26.97 -0.41
C ASN A 58 8.83 -27.39 -1.35
N VAL A 59 7.99 -26.45 -1.77
CA VAL A 59 6.91 -26.70 -2.71
C VAL A 59 7.48 -26.93 -4.11
N GLU A 60 7.15 -28.08 -4.70
CA GLU A 60 7.61 -28.45 -6.04
C GLU A 60 6.65 -28.00 -7.14
N THR A 61 5.36 -27.83 -6.82
CA THR A 61 4.31 -27.54 -7.82
C THR A 61 3.60 -26.22 -7.59
N THR A 62 3.17 -25.57 -8.67
CA THR A 62 2.33 -24.36 -8.58
C THR A 62 0.96 -24.63 -7.98
N GLU A 63 0.47 -25.87 -8.04
CA GLU A 63 -0.82 -26.27 -7.47
C GLU A 63 -0.76 -26.32 -5.95
N ASP A 64 0.34 -26.84 -5.38
CA ASP A 64 0.56 -26.81 -3.93
C ASP A 64 0.64 -25.36 -3.40
N LEU A 65 1.24 -24.45 -4.18
CA LEU A 65 1.29 -23.03 -3.82
C LEU A 65 -0.11 -22.40 -3.84
N LYS A 66 -0.93 -22.68 -4.86
CA LYS A 66 -2.34 -22.24 -4.90
C LYS A 66 -3.16 -22.84 -3.75
N LEU A 67 -2.90 -24.09 -3.38
CA LEU A 67 -3.54 -24.73 -2.25
C LEU A 67 -3.17 -24.02 -0.94
N ALA A 68 -1.90 -23.65 -0.75
CA ALA A 68 -1.46 -22.84 0.38
C ALA A 68 -2.20 -21.48 0.44
N GLU A 69 -2.34 -20.80 -0.70
CA GLU A 69 -3.10 -19.54 -0.81
C GLU A 69 -4.58 -19.74 -0.42
N THR A 70 -5.19 -20.83 -0.87
CA THR A 70 -6.57 -21.20 -0.52
C THR A 70 -6.71 -21.51 0.98
N ILE A 71 -5.70 -22.15 1.56
CA ILE A 71 -5.65 -22.43 3.00
C ILE A 71 -5.59 -21.13 3.80
N LEU A 72 -4.78 -20.14 3.37
CA LEU A 72 -4.69 -18.84 4.04
C LEU A 72 -6.02 -18.09 4.02
N GLU A 73 -6.72 -18.09 2.89
CA GLU A 73 -8.08 -17.54 2.79
C GLU A 73 -9.06 -18.23 3.76
N LYS A 74 -9.07 -19.58 3.77
CA LYS A 74 -9.95 -20.35 4.64
C LYS A 74 -9.62 -20.13 6.12
N PHE A 75 -8.33 -20.08 6.46
CA PHE A 75 -7.84 -19.82 7.81
C PHE A 75 -8.32 -18.47 8.33
N ARG A 76 -8.31 -17.42 7.50
CA ARG A 76 -8.79 -16.08 7.89
C ARG A 76 -10.24 -16.08 8.40
N ARG A 77 -11.05 -17.07 8.01
CA ARG A 77 -12.45 -17.23 8.42
C ARG A 77 -12.62 -18.06 9.70
N THR A 78 -11.55 -18.51 10.34
CA THR A 78 -11.60 -19.24 11.61
C THR A 78 -11.32 -18.33 12.80
N SER A 79 -11.65 -18.79 14.01
CA SER A 79 -11.38 -18.06 15.26
C SER A 79 -9.88 -17.87 15.52
N GLU A 80 -9.06 -18.82 15.06
CA GLU A 80 -7.62 -18.86 15.30
C GLU A 80 -6.87 -17.80 14.47
N ALA A 81 -7.51 -17.20 13.46
CA ALA A 81 -6.96 -16.07 12.74
C ALA A 81 -6.73 -14.82 13.62
N LEU A 82 -7.28 -14.79 14.84
CA LEU A 82 -6.97 -13.75 15.83
C LEU A 82 -5.57 -13.93 16.44
N GLU A 83 -5.05 -15.16 16.46
CA GLU A 83 -3.72 -15.51 16.97
C GLU A 83 -2.61 -15.29 15.92
N PHE A 84 -2.93 -14.56 14.85
CA PHE A 84 -2.02 -14.26 13.74
C PHE A 84 -0.69 -13.68 14.23
N GLN A 85 0.41 -14.38 13.96
CA GLN A 85 1.75 -13.94 14.32
C GLN A 85 2.44 -13.19 13.18
N PRO A 86 3.25 -12.15 13.47
CA PRO A 86 4.06 -11.46 12.46
C PRO A 86 5.04 -12.38 11.70
N SER A 87 5.45 -13.49 12.31
CA SER A 87 6.29 -14.54 11.70
C SER A 87 5.70 -15.12 10.42
N LEU A 88 4.36 -15.19 10.35
CA LEU A 88 3.64 -15.70 9.19
C LEU A 88 3.87 -14.81 7.96
N ALA A 89 3.60 -13.51 8.08
CA ALA A 89 3.80 -12.56 6.99
C ALA A 89 5.26 -12.54 6.51
N TYR A 90 6.20 -12.57 7.47
CA TYR A 90 7.63 -12.64 7.16
C TYR A 90 8.02 -13.91 6.41
N SER A 91 7.53 -15.08 6.84
CA SER A 91 7.82 -16.36 6.19
C SER A 91 7.23 -16.44 4.79
N LEU A 92 6.00 -15.92 4.60
CA LEU A 92 5.39 -15.83 3.27
C LEU A 92 6.23 -14.96 2.34
N VAL A 93 6.63 -13.77 2.78
CA VAL A 93 7.44 -12.86 1.95
C VAL A 93 8.76 -13.51 1.56
N ARG A 94 9.47 -14.14 2.51
CA ARG A 94 10.72 -14.86 2.24
C ARG A 94 10.52 -15.96 1.22
N ASN A 95 9.56 -16.85 1.45
CA ASN A 95 9.39 -18.02 0.60
C ASN A 95 8.90 -17.66 -0.79
N TYR A 96 8.01 -16.66 -0.93
CA TYR A 96 7.61 -16.18 -2.25
C TYR A 96 8.75 -15.46 -2.99
N LEU A 97 9.68 -14.81 -2.28
CA LEU A 97 10.90 -14.26 -2.87
C LEU A 97 11.83 -15.37 -3.36
N ASP A 98 12.08 -16.39 -2.53
CA ASP A 98 12.98 -17.51 -2.84
C ASP A 98 12.44 -18.38 -4.00
N LEU A 99 11.12 -18.57 -4.08
CA LEU A 99 10.44 -19.25 -5.19
C LEU A 99 10.38 -18.42 -6.48
N GLY A 100 10.75 -17.13 -6.43
CA GLY A 100 10.61 -16.21 -7.56
C GLY A 100 9.15 -15.92 -7.94
N GLN A 101 8.21 -16.07 -7.00
CA GLN A 101 6.75 -15.93 -7.20
C GLN A 101 6.16 -14.70 -6.50
N LYS A 102 6.99 -13.71 -6.12
CA LYS A 102 6.59 -12.51 -5.35
C LYS A 102 5.40 -11.73 -5.92
N GLU A 103 5.15 -11.78 -7.22
CA GLU A 103 4.00 -11.12 -7.86
C GLU A 103 2.67 -11.72 -7.38
N ARG A 104 2.64 -13.03 -7.08
CA ARG A 104 1.45 -13.71 -6.53
C ARG A 104 1.08 -13.21 -5.14
N LEU A 105 2.05 -12.66 -4.42
CA LEU A 105 1.81 -12.10 -3.08
C LEU A 105 1.07 -10.76 -3.15
N LEU A 106 1.13 -10.03 -4.27
CA LEU A 106 0.51 -8.69 -4.35
C LEU A 106 -1.01 -8.73 -4.23
N PRO A 107 -1.77 -9.59 -4.95
CA PRO A 107 -3.21 -9.73 -4.75
C PRO A 107 -3.57 -10.16 -3.32
N ILE A 108 -2.76 -11.04 -2.72
CA ILE A 108 -2.95 -11.53 -1.35
C ILE A 108 -2.84 -10.37 -0.34
N LEU A 109 -1.87 -9.48 -0.53
CA LEU A 109 -1.68 -8.29 0.32
C LEU A 109 -2.73 -7.21 0.06
N GLN A 110 -3.23 -7.09 -1.17
CA GLN A 110 -4.27 -6.12 -1.52
C GLN A 110 -5.61 -6.49 -0.88
N ASP A 111 -5.97 -7.78 -0.87
CA ASP A 111 -7.20 -8.27 -0.25
C ASP A 111 -7.01 -8.60 1.24
N LYS A 112 -6.97 -7.54 2.04
CA LYS A 112 -6.81 -7.59 3.49
C LYS A 112 -7.97 -8.28 4.20
N VAL A 113 -9.16 -8.26 3.60
CA VAL A 113 -10.37 -8.85 4.17
C VAL A 113 -10.30 -10.37 4.02
N LYS A 114 -9.89 -10.85 2.85
CA LYS A 114 -9.83 -12.28 2.50
C LYS A 114 -8.67 -13.00 3.15
N TYR A 115 -7.48 -12.40 3.17
CA TYR A 115 -6.27 -13.08 3.66
C TYR A 115 -5.80 -12.58 5.03
N GLY A 116 -6.02 -11.32 5.36
CA GLY A 116 -5.57 -10.74 6.65
C GLY A 116 -4.06 -10.77 6.85
N ILE A 117 -3.27 -10.71 5.77
CA ILE A 117 -1.81 -10.66 5.84
C ILE A 117 -1.35 -9.20 5.84
N PHE A 118 -0.58 -8.85 6.86
CA PHE A 118 -0.09 -7.50 7.12
C PHE A 118 1.43 -7.52 7.19
N LEU A 119 2.07 -6.67 6.39
CA LEU A 119 3.53 -6.60 6.35
C LEU A 119 4.08 -5.77 7.49
N ASP A 120 5.08 -6.29 8.18
CA ASP A 120 5.93 -5.49 9.05
C ASP A 120 7.00 -4.73 8.24
N ARG A 121 7.70 -3.80 8.90
CA ARG A 121 8.77 -3.00 8.28
C ARG A 121 9.84 -3.86 7.58
N PHE A 122 10.21 -5.01 8.15
CA PHE A 122 11.27 -5.83 7.59
C PHE A 122 10.80 -6.54 6.32
N SER A 123 9.65 -7.20 6.38
CA SER A 123 9.05 -7.88 5.23
C SER A 123 8.78 -6.92 4.09
N ALA A 124 8.25 -5.73 4.41
CA ALA A 124 8.01 -4.70 3.41
C ALA A 124 9.31 -4.22 2.76
N ASN A 125 10.37 -3.98 3.54
CA ASN A 125 11.67 -3.57 3.00
C ASN A 125 12.29 -4.63 2.08
N LEU A 126 12.18 -5.92 2.43
CA LEU A 126 12.65 -7.02 1.58
C LEU A 126 11.90 -7.04 0.24
N LEU A 127 10.58 -6.98 0.29
CA LEU A 127 9.72 -7.01 -0.88
C LEU A 127 9.92 -5.77 -1.78
N LEU A 128 9.96 -4.58 -1.19
CA LEU A 128 10.26 -3.33 -1.89
C LEU A 128 11.63 -3.36 -2.56
N ASN A 129 12.66 -3.80 -1.85
CA ASN A 129 14.02 -3.86 -2.40
C ASN A 129 14.09 -4.81 -3.61
N SER A 130 13.45 -5.98 -3.53
CA SER A 130 13.36 -6.92 -4.64
C SER A 130 12.70 -6.30 -5.89
N PHE A 131 11.53 -5.66 -5.74
CA PHE A 131 10.87 -5.01 -6.87
C PHE A 131 11.66 -3.82 -7.43
N LEU A 132 12.29 -3.02 -6.56
CA LEU A 132 13.12 -1.89 -6.97
C LEU A 132 14.37 -2.32 -7.74
N LEU A 133 15.01 -3.44 -7.37
CA LEU A 133 16.15 -3.99 -8.10
C LEU A 133 15.75 -4.44 -9.51
N GLU A 134 14.54 -4.98 -9.66
CA GLU A 134 13.96 -5.39 -10.96
C GLU A 134 13.31 -4.24 -11.74
N LYS A 135 13.34 -3.01 -11.22
CA LYS A 135 12.66 -1.83 -11.80
C LYS A 135 11.14 -2.03 -11.98
N LYS A 136 10.54 -2.90 -11.17
CA LYS A 136 9.09 -3.15 -11.08
C LYS A 136 8.44 -2.11 -10.17
N TYR A 137 8.40 -0.86 -10.62
CA TYR A 137 7.99 0.28 -9.79
C TYR A 137 6.48 0.29 -9.47
N LYS A 138 5.66 -0.29 -10.35
CA LYS A 138 4.21 -0.42 -10.16
C LYS A 138 3.91 -1.34 -8.98
N GLU A 139 4.51 -2.52 -8.98
CA GLU A 139 4.42 -3.54 -7.94
C GLU A 139 4.97 -3.01 -6.61
N ALA A 140 6.12 -2.33 -6.64
CA ALA A 140 6.67 -1.66 -5.45
C ALA A 140 5.71 -0.60 -4.88
N THR A 141 5.04 0.17 -5.74
CA THR A 141 4.03 1.16 -5.32
C THR A 141 2.80 0.49 -4.70
N GLN A 142 2.38 -0.68 -5.20
CA GLN A 142 1.28 -1.45 -4.58
C GLN A 142 1.62 -1.86 -3.15
N VAL A 143 2.86 -2.26 -2.88
CA VAL A 143 3.34 -2.54 -1.51
C VAL A 143 3.30 -1.26 -0.66
N CYS A 144 3.75 -0.12 -1.19
CA CYS A 144 3.70 1.17 -0.49
C CYS A 144 2.27 1.59 -0.15
N THR A 145 1.33 1.35 -1.05
CA THR A 145 -0.10 1.61 -0.82
C THR A 145 -0.66 0.69 0.26
N HIS A 146 -0.28 -0.59 0.27
CA HIS A 146 -0.67 -1.52 1.32
C HIS A 146 -0.23 -1.03 2.71
N LEU A 147 1.02 -0.56 2.82
CA LEU A 147 1.60 0.07 4.02
C LEU A 147 0.86 1.35 4.42
N MET A 148 0.63 2.28 3.49
CA MET A 148 -0.11 3.52 3.75
C MET A 148 -1.52 3.24 4.27
N LEU A 149 -2.22 2.27 3.70
CA LEU A 149 -3.56 1.90 4.14
C LEU A 149 -3.57 1.28 5.55
N GLN A 150 -2.44 0.78 6.04
CA GLN A 150 -2.24 0.28 7.41
C GLN A 150 -1.77 1.34 8.39
N ASP A 151 -1.47 2.55 7.92
CA ASP A 151 -0.73 3.54 8.70
C ASP A 151 0.65 3.01 9.17
N GLU A 152 1.24 2.07 8.41
CA GLU A 152 2.56 1.50 8.69
C GLU A 152 3.60 2.25 7.82
N GLY A 153 4.41 3.11 8.43
CA GLY A 153 5.35 3.95 7.67
C GLY A 153 6.32 4.76 8.50
N ASP A 154 6.53 4.39 9.76
CA ASP A 154 7.33 5.20 10.69
C ASP A 154 8.83 5.01 10.44
N ASP A 155 9.21 3.84 9.93
CA ASP A 155 10.60 3.53 9.63
C ASP A 155 11.15 4.40 8.48
N ARG A 156 12.32 5.00 8.72
CA ARG A 156 12.96 5.92 7.76
C ARG A 156 13.41 5.21 6.49
N LEU A 157 13.85 3.95 6.59
CA LEU A 157 14.33 3.17 5.46
C LEU A 157 13.15 2.73 4.58
N THR A 158 12.06 2.27 5.19
CA THR A 158 10.81 1.94 4.48
C THR A 158 10.28 3.15 3.70
N ARG A 159 10.27 4.33 4.32
CA ARG A 159 9.88 5.57 3.64
C ARG A 159 10.80 5.95 2.50
N ALA A 160 12.12 5.84 2.68
CA ALA A 160 13.07 6.16 1.63
C ALA A 160 12.93 5.23 0.41
N LEU A 161 12.78 3.92 0.65
CA LEU A 161 12.51 2.94 -0.41
C LEU A 161 11.17 3.21 -1.10
N GLY A 162 10.12 3.47 -0.32
CA GLY A 162 8.79 3.71 -0.84
C GLY A 162 8.67 5.02 -1.63
N LEU A 163 9.25 6.12 -1.15
CA LEU A 163 9.34 7.38 -1.89
C LEU A 163 10.10 7.20 -3.21
N ASN A 164 11.19 6.43 -3.20
CA ASN A 164 11.92 6.08 -4.41
C ASN A 164 11.04 5.25 -5.37
N ALA A 165 10.27 4.29 -4.87
CA ALA A 165 9.34 3.51 -5.69
C ALA A 165 8.24 4.39 -6.32
N CYS A 166 7.55 5.20 -5.51
CA CYS A 166 6.47 6.08 -5.97
C CYS A 166 6.95 7.11 -6.98
N TYR A 167 8.12 7.73 -6.76
CA TYR A 167 8.67 8.71 -7.69
C TYR A 167 9.06 8.08 -9.03
N ASN A 168 9.76 6.94 -9.01
CA ASN A 168 10.11 6.25 -10.25
C ASN A 168 8.86 5.76 -10.98
N PHE A 169 7.86 5.25 -10.26
CA PHE A 169 6.59 4.88 -10.88
C PHE A 169 5.91 6.07 -11.53
N TYR A 170 5.83 7.23 -10.86
CA TYR A 170 5.29 8.46 -11.45
C TYR A 170 5.99 8.84 -12.77
N LEU A 171 7.32 8.72 -12.84
CA LEU A 171 8.08 9.05 -14.06
C LEU A 171 7.88 8.04 -15.19
N THR A 172 7.62 6.78 -14.88
CA THR A 172 7.50 5.70 -15.89
C THR A 172 6.06 5.32 -16.21
N ALA A 173 5.09 5.73 -15.39
CA ALA A 173 3.69 5.34 -15.51
C ALA A 173 3.07 5.93 -16.78
N THR A 174 2.18 5.14 -17.37
CA THR A 174 1.35 5.55 -18.51
C THR A 174 -0.08 5.79 -18.07
N ASP A 175 -0.89 6.44 -18.91
CA ASP A 175 -2.32 6.64 -18.60
C ASP A 175 -3.06 5.30 -18.38
N GLU A 176 -2.60 4.20 -18.97
CA GLU A 176 -3.17 2.88 -18.79
C GLU A 176 -3.00 2.36 -17.35
N ASP A 177 -1.91 2.71 -16.69
CA ASP A 177 -1.65 2.27 -15.31
C ASP A 177 -2.64 2.88 -14.31
N PHE A 178 -3.20 4.05 -14.64
CA PHE A 178 -4.19 4.75 -13.83
C PHE A 178 -5.64 4.41 -14.17
N LYS A 179 -5.89 3.60 -15.22
CA LYS A 179 -7.24 3.10 -15.51
C LYS A 179 -7.70 2.14 -14.41
N ASN A 180 -8.91 2.33 -13.92
CA ASN A 180 -9.54 1.37 -13.01
C ASN A 180 -9.96 0.14 -13.83
N VAL A 181 -9.60 -1.05 -13.35
CA VAL A 181 -10.11 -2.29 -13.92
C VAL A 181 -11.53 -2.43 -13.37
N GLN A 182 -12.53 -2.53 -14.23
CA GLN A 182 -13.87 -2.92 -13.81
C GLN A 182 -13.78 -4.40 -13.43
N GLU A 183 -14.01 -4.73 -12.17
CA GLU A 183 -14.15 -6.12 -11.76
C GLU A 183 -15.45 -6.66 -12.39
N GLU A 184 -15.34 -7.69 -13.23
CA GLU A 184 -16.50 -8.46 -13.66
C GLU A 184 -16.98 -9.25 -12.43
N GLU A 185 -18.19 -8.96 -11.95
CA GLU A 185 -18.81 -9.74 -10.88
C GLU A 185 -19.07 -11.15 -11.41
N ASP A 186 -18.34 -12.15 -10.92
CA ASP A 186 -18.67 -13.56 -11.17
C ASP A 186 -20.03 -13.86 -10.53
N ASP A 187 -21.02 -14.20 -11.37
CA ASP A 187 -22.37 -14.66 -10.99
C ASP A 187 -22.33 -16.04 -10.31
N GLU A 188 -21.58 -16.19 -9.21
CA GLU A 188 -21.80 -17.32 -8.30
C GLU A 188 -23.13 -17.13 -7.55
N ASP A 189 -23.76 -18.20 -7.08
CA ASP A 189 -25.07 -18.18 -6.42
C ASP A 189 -25.06 -17.34 -5.11
N ILE A 190 -25.13 -16.01 -5.22
CA ILE A 190 -25.15 -15.08 -4.09
C ILE A 190 -26.49 -15.25 -3.38
N VAL A 191 -26.45 -15.84 -2.18
CA VAL A 191 -27.57 -15.80 -1.25
C VAL A 191 -27.81 -14.33 -0.84
N LYS A 192 -28.76 -13.68 -1.51
CA LYS A 192 -29.12 -12.28 -1.25
C LYS A 192 -29.80 -12.16 0.11
N VAL A 193 -29.03 -11.83 1.14
CA VAL A 193 -29.54 -11.44 2.46
C VAL A 193 -29.92 -9.96 2.41
N LYS A 194 -31.16 -9.63 2.75
CA LYS A 194 -31.62 -8.24 2.82
C LYS A 194 -31.04 -7.58 4.08
N VAL A 195 -29.96 -6.84 3.92
CA VAL A 195 -29.37 -6.01 4.98
C VAL A 195 -29.99 -4.62 4.93
N ASN A 196 -30.26 -4.02 6.08
CA ASN A 196 -30.64 -2.62 6.14
C ASN A 196 -29.50 -1.76 5.57
N PHE A 197 -29.83 -0.82 4.70
CA PHE A 197 -28.84 0.05 4.07
C PHE A 197 -28.12 0.89 5.13
N VAL A 198 -26.88 0.52 5.46
CA VAL A 198 -26.00 1.35 6.26
C VAL A 198 -25.52 2.46 5.34
N ARG A 199 -26.09 3.65 5.49
CA ARG A 199 -25.56 4.84 4.82
C ARG A 199 -24.15 5.08 5.36
N ASN A 200 -23.12 4.91 4.53
CA ASN A 200 -21.82 5.46 4.84
C ASN A 200 -21.94 6.99 4.71
N HIS A 201 -22.09 7.69 5.83
CA HIS A 201 -22.39 9.13 5.83
C HIS A 201 -21.15 9.98 5.51
N THR A 202 -19.96 9.38 5.51
CA THR A 202 -18.69 10.08 5.42
C THR A 202 -17.73 9.31 4.51
N ASN A 203 -17.35 9.93 3.39
CA ASN A 203 -16.22 9.48 2.60
C ASN A 203 -14.94 9.87 3.36
N ASP A 204 -14.12 8.89 3.74
CA ASP A 204 -12.92 9.11 4.57
C ASP A 204 -11.65 9.41 3.76
N ASP A 205 -11.75 9.43 2.43
CA ASP A 205 -10.64 9.58 1.48
C ASP A 205 -9.47 8.60 1.76
N HIS A 206 -9.69 7.48 2.47
CA HIS A 206 -8.69 6.46 2.84
C HIS A 206 -9.02 5.08 2.32
N PHE A 207 -10.14 4.48 2.74
CA PHE A 207 -10.58 3.19 2.21
C PHE A 207 -11.50 3.35 1.01
N ASP A 208 -12.19 4.49 0.90
CA ASP A 208 -13.09 4.82 -0.22
C ASP A 208 -12.34 5.31 -1.49
N LEU A 209 -11.00 5.44 -1.43
CA LEU A 209 -10.20 6.02 -2.50
C LEU A 209 -9.87 4.99 -3.59
N ILE A 210 -10.70 4.96 -4.65
CA ILE A 210 -10.56 4.02 -5.77
C ILE A 210 -9.60 4.54 -6.87
N ASP A 211 -9.50 5.87 -7.02
CA ASP A 211 -8.67 6.51 -8.05
C ASP A 211 -7.17 6.22 -7.81
N LYS A 212 -6.57 5.42 -8.68
CA LYS A 212 -5.16 4.99 -8.59
C LYS A 212 -4.17 6.15 -8.59
N ARG A 213 -4.45 7.25 -9.30
CA ARG A 213 -3.58 8.42 -9.35
C ARG A 213 -3.61 9.18 -8.03
N LYS A 214 -4.81 9.35 -7.46
CA LYS A 214 -4.97 9.91 -6.10
C LYS A 214 -4.35 9.00 -5.05
N LEU A 215 -4.46 7.69 -5.21
CA LEU A 215 -3.88 6.71 -4.29
C LEU A 215 -2.35 6.78 -4.29
N LEU A 216 -1.72 6.86 -5.47
CA LEU A 216 -0.29 7.13 -5.59
C LEU A 216 0.09 8.45 -4.91
N GLY A 217 -0.68 9.51 -5.14
CA GLY A 217 -0.46 10.82 -4.51
C GLY A 217 -0.52 10.76 -2.99
N LYS A 218 -1.56 10.13 -2.46
CA LYS A 218 -1.76 9.93 -1.02
C LYS A 218 -0.61 9.12 -0.41
N THR A 219 -0.25 8.01 -1.04
CA THR A 219 0.89 7.16 -0.61
C THR A 219 2.19 7.95 -0.60
N THR A 220 2.46 8.74 -1.64
CA THR A 220 3.69 9.56 -1.72
C THR A 220 3.73 10.62 -0.62
N ALA A 221 2.63 11.35 -0.41
CA ALA A 221 2.54 12.36 0.66
C ALA A 221 2.65 11.72 2.05
N TYR A 222 2.01 10.57 2.24
CA TYR A 222 2.05 9.79 3.49
C TYR A 222 3.48 9.37 3.85
N LEU A 223 4.22 8.79 2.90
CA LEU A 223 5.61 8.37 3.13
C LEU A 223 6.55 9.57 3.31
N GLY A 224 6.21 10.73 2.74
CA GLY A 224 6.98 11.96 2.89
C GLY A 224 6.83 12.64 4.26
N ARG A 225 5.78 12.33 5.03
CA ARG A 225 5.22 13.18 6.12
C ARG A 225 6.18 13.74 7.17
N GLU A 226 7.29 13.07 7.50
CA GLU A 226 8.24 13.56 8.51
C GLU A 226 9.60 14.00 7.94
N GLY A 227 9.78 13.94 6.62
CA GLY A 227 11.01 14.41 5.99
C GLY A 227 11.00 15.92 5.80
N ASN A 228 12.13 16.56 6.11
CA ASN A 228 12.30 18.01 6.09
C ASN A 228 13.46 18.47 5.19
N ASN A 229 13.88 17.64 4.22
CA ASN A 229 14.87 18.03 3.23
C ASN A 229 14.19 18.39 1.90
N SER A 230 14.91 19.14 1.05
CA SER A 230 14.41 19.62 -0.24
C SER A 230 13.80 18.52 -1.12
N SER A 231 14.46 17.36 -1.20
CA SER A 231 13.96 16.23 -1.99
C SER A 231 12.64 15.66 -1.46
N ILE A 232 12.54 15.44 -0.14
CA ILE A 232 11.31 14.88 0.46
C ILE A 232 10.17 15.89 0.40
N ILE A 233 10.44 17.17 0.67
CA ILE A 233 9.44 18.23 0.58
C ILE A 233 8.91 18.37 -0.85
N SER A 234 9.79 18.29 -1.85
CA SER A 234 9.36 18.26 -3.25
C SER A 234 8.45 17.06 -3.53
N LEU A 235 8.79 15.86 -3.03
CA LEU A 235 7.93 14.67 -3.16
C LEU A 235 6.61 14.77 -2.38
N GLN A 236 6.57 15.46 -1.24
CA GLN A 236 5.33 15.76 -0.52
C GLN A 236 4.42 16.65 -1.38
N ILE A 237 4.97 17.68 -2.02
CA ILE A 237 4.22 18.53 -2.95
C ILE A 237 3.70 17.71 -4.12
N LEU A 238 4.55 16.90 -4.77
CA LEU A 238 4.12 15.98 -5.83
C LEU A 238 2.97 15.06 -5.39
N GLY A 239 3.10 14.46 -4.20
CA GLY A 239 2.06 13.61 -3.64
C GLY A 239 0.74 14.36 -3.43
N ASN A 240 0.81 15.58 -2.90
CA ASN A 240 -0.37 16.43 -2.68
C ASN A 240 -0.99 16.95 -4.00
N ILE A 241 -0.20 17.16 -5.06
CA ILE A 241 -0.70 17.47 -6.41
C ILE A 241 -1.52 16.30 -6.93
N LEU A 242 -0.94 15.10 -6.96
CA LEU A 242 -1.61 13.89 -7.45
C LEU A 242 -2.84 13.54 -6.61
N TYR A 243 -2.80 13.82 -5.31
CA TYR A 243 -3.92 13.61 -4.39
C TYR A 243 -4.96 14.75 -4.41
N LYS A 244 -4.72 15.83 -5.16
CA LYS A 244 -5.58 17.03 -5.25
C LYS A 244 -5.86 17.69 -3.90
N LYS A 245 -4.86 17.74 -3.01
CA LYS A 245 -4.94 18.40 -1.69
C LYS A 245 -4.18 19.72 -1.70
N PHE A 246 -4.67 20.68 -2.48
CA PHE A 246 -4.03 22.00 -2.68
C PHE A 246 -3.80 22.80 -1.39
N GLY A 247 -4.67 22.68 -0.38
CA GLY A 247 -4.45 23.32 0.92
C GLY A 247 -3.13 22.88 1.57
N ARG A 248 -2.81 21.58 1.51
CA ARG A 248 -1.56 21.03 2.04
C ARG A 248 -0.34 21.47 1.23
N ILE A 249 -0.52 21.74 -0.08
CA ILE A 249 0.54 22.29 -0.92
C ILE A 249 0.91 23.69 -0.44
N CYS A 250 -0.09 24.55 -0.17
CA CYS A 250 0.14 25.90 0.36
C CYS A 250 0.93 25.86 1.68
N ASP A 251 0.54 24.99 2.62
CA ASP A 251 1.25 24.83 3.90
C ASP A 251 2.71 24.41 3.71
N THR A 252 2.95 23.49 2.75
CA THR A 252 4.29 23.00 2.44
C THR A 252 5.14 24.06 1.73
N LEU A 253 4.56 24.84 0.82
CA LEU A 253 5.23 25.97 0.15
C LEU A 253 5.58 27.08 1.15
N GLN A 254 4.70 27.37 2.10
CA GLN A 254 5.00 28.32 3.17
C GLN A 254 6.22 27.87 3.98
N THR A 255 6.32 26.57 4.28
CA THR A 255 7.48 26.00 4.97
C THR A 255 8.79 26.20 4.18
N ILE A 256 8.75 26.13 2.84
CA ILE A 256 9.90 26.43 1.99
C ILE A 256 10.24 27.93 2.04
N LEU A 257 9.24 28.80 1.95
CA LEU A 257 9.45 30.26 2.00
C LEU A 257 10.02 30.71 3.34
N ASP A 258 9.61 30.07 4.44
CA ASP A 258 10.08 30.36 5.79
C ASP A 258 11.51 29.83 6.03
N ASN A 259 12.00 28.91 5.19
CA ASN A 259 13.31 28.28 5.33
C ASN A 259 14.12 28.35 4.03
N ASN A 260 15.01 29.34 3.95
CA ASN A 260 15.86 29.62 2.80
C ASN A 260 16.80 28.49 2.35
N GLU A 261 16.98 27.43 3.15
CA GLU A 261 17.79 26.25 2.79
C GLU A 261 17.00 25.23 1.96
N LEU A 262 15.68 25.31 1.97
CA LEU A 262 14.80 24.39 1.24
C LEU A 262 14.59 24.87 -0.20
N GLN A 263 14.56 23.90 -1.11
CA GLN A 263 14.33 24.15 -2.52
C GLN A 263 13.32 23.17 -3.08
N LEU A 264 12.48 23.67 -3.99
CA LEU A 264 11.56 22.85 -4.76
C LEU A 264 12.28 22.33 -6.01
N ASP A 265 12.16 21.03 -6.26
CA ASP A 265 12.64 20.42 -7.50
C ASP A 265 11.95 21.05 -8.74
N GLU A 266 12.74 21.41 -9.75
CA GLU A 266 12.27 22.12 -10.95
C GLU A 266 11.21 21.32 -11.73
N THR A 267 11.34 20.00 -11.78
CA THR A 267 10.39 19.13 -12.48
C THR A 267 9.03 19.19 -11.80
N ILE A 268 9.03 19.15 -10.47
CA ILE A 268 7.82 19.17 -9.65
C ILE A 268 7.18 20.57 -9.67
N ALA A 269 7.99 21.64 -9.70
CA ALA A 269 7.49 23.01 -9.88
C ALA A 269 6.72 23.17 -11.21
N LYS A 270 7.27 22.68 -12.33
CA LYS A 270 6.59 22.70 -13.63
C LYS A 270 5.28 21.89 -13.64
N THR A 271 5.29 20.73 -12.98
CA THR A 271 4.07 19.93 -12.82
C THR A 271 3.01 20.67 -12.01
N LEU A 272 3.40 21.39 -10.95
CA LEU A 272 2.49 22.20 -10.16
C LEU A 272 1.86 23.32 -10.99
N GLU A 273 2.66 24.06 -11.75
CA GLU A 273 2.19 25.13 -12.64
C GLU A 273 1.16 24.60 -13.64
N LYS A 274 1.45 23.48 -14.31
CA LYS A 274 0.54 22.85 -15.27
C LYS A 274 -0.80 22.47 -14.64
N GLU A 275 -0.77 21.82 -13.48
CA GLU A 275 -1.99 21.37 -12.80
C GLU A 275 -2.79 22.56 -12.23
N LEU A 276 -2.13 23.65 -11.83
CA LEU A 276 -2.81 24.89 -11.42
C LEU A 276 -3.51 25.58 -12.61
N ASP A 277 -2.88 25.62 -13.79
CA ASP A 277 -3.49 26.17 -15.00
C ASP A 277 -4.75 25.38 -15.41
N GLU A 278 -4.70 24.05 -15.32
CA GLU A 278 -5.86 23.18 -15.55
C GLU A 278 -6.95 23.37 -14.46
N TYR A 279 -6.56 23.56 -13.19
CA TYR A 279 -7.47 23.76 -12.08
C TYR A 279 -8.23 25.10 -12.15
N VAL A 280 -7.56 26.17 -12.57
CA VAL A 280 -8.19 27.49 -12.76
C VAL A 280 -9.22 27.47 -13.91
N TYR A 281 -9.09 26.54 -14.85
CA TYR A 281 -9.98 26.40 -16.01
C TYR A 281 -11.23 25.54 -15.74
N ASP A 282 -11.30 24.77 -14.64
CA ASP A 282 -12.49 23.98 -14.28
C ASP A 282 -13.55 24.86 -13.57
N PRO A 283 -14.62 25.30 -14.24
CA PRO A 283 -15.58 26.25 -13.68
C PRO A 283 -16.54 25.61 -12.66
N LEU A 284 -16.56 24.27 -12.56
CA LEU A 284 -17.53 23.51 -11.75
C LEU A 284 -16.95 23.14 -10.38
N GLU A 285 -15.67 22.78 -10.26
CA GLU A 285 -15.03 22.48 -8.96
C GLU A 285 -14.69 23.74 -8.13
N ALA A 286 -14.43 24.88 -8.78
CA ALA A 286 -14.07 26.13 -8.09
C ALA A 286 -15.18 26.68 -7.17
N LYS A 287 -16.44 26.27 -7.38
CA LYS A 287 -17.58 26.69 -6.54
C LYS A 287 -17.76 25.86 -5.27
N GLU A 288 -17.30 24.62 -5.24
CA GLU A 288 -17.59 23.71 -4.12
C GLU A 288 -16.49 23.65 -3.05
N ARG A 289 -15.26 24.15 -3.32
CA ARG A 289 -14.11 23.91 -2.43
C ARG A 289 -13.20 25.09 -2.10
N LEU A 290 -13.58 26.32 -2.43
CA LEU A 290 -13.00 27.46 -1.70
C LEU A 290 -13.49 27.36 -0.24
N PRO A 291 -12.61 27.22 0.76
CA PRO A 291 -13.05 27.31 2.14
C PRO A 291 -13.81 28.63 2.28
N GLN A 292 -14.98 28.60 2.91
CA GLN A 292 -15.63 29.81 3.39
C GLN A 292 -14.72 30.43 4.47
N SER A 293 -13.67 31.08 4.00
CA SER A 293 -12.74 31.85 4.79
C SER A 293 -13.52 32.99 5.44
N PRO A 294 -13.39 33.20 6.76
CA PRO A 294 -14.07 34.29 7.46
C PRO A 294 -13.59 35.67 7.00
N TYR A 295 -12.58 35.75 6.13
CA TYR A 295 -12.04 37.00 5.59
C TYR A 295 -12.86 37.61 4.43
N ARG A 296 -14.01 37.05 4.06
CA ARG A 296 -14.95 37.70 3.10
C ARG A 296 -15.82 38.80 3.73
N ARG A 297 -15.33 39.45 4.78
CA ARG A 297 -15.92 40.66 5.37
C ARG A 297 -14.85 41.75 5.53
N LEU A 298 -14.05 41.96 4.50
CA LEU A 298 -13.40 43.25 4.24
C LEU A 298 -14.00 43.78 2.93
N GLU A 299 -15.15 44.41 3.11
CA GLU A 299 -15.65 45.57 2.39
C GLU A 299 -15.08 45.82 0.97
N LEU A 300 -15.79 45.31 -0.04
CA LEU A 300 -16.03 46.11 -1.25
C LEU A 300 -17.20 47.04 -0.92
N ILE A 301 -16.90 48.23 -0.41
CA ILE A 301 -17.83 49.37 -0.49
C ILE A 301 -17.95 49.67 -1.99
N PRO A 302 -19.14 49.60 -2.60
CA PRO A 302 -19.29 49.96 -4.00
C PRO A 302 -18.96 51.45 -4.17
N GLU A 303 -18.05 51.74 -5.09
CA GLU A 303 -17.62 53.06 -5.55
C GLU A 303 -18.72 53.78 -6.35
N ALA A 304 -19.94 53.83 -5.80
CA ALA A 304 -21.10 54.54 -6.35
C ALA A 304 -21.81 55.41 -5.30
N ALA A 305 -21.13 55.73 -4.21
CA ALA A 305 -21.60 56.65 -3.16
C ALA A 305 -20.54 57.70 -2.79
N ARG A 306 -19.85 58.24 -3.80
CA ARG A 306 -19.15 59.52 -3.72
C ARG A 306 -19.53 60.32 -4.96
N ASP A 307 -20.28 61.38 -4.67
CA ASP A 307 -20.80 62.46 -5.52
C ASP A 307 -22.01 62.16 -6.41
#